data_AF-A0A976L2E2-F1
#
_entry.id   AF-A0A976L2E2-F1
#
_cell.length_a   1.000
_cell.length_b   1.000
_cell.length_c   1.000
_cell.angle_alpha   90.00
_cell.angle_beta   90.00
_cell.angle_gamma   90.00
#
_symmetry.space_group_name_H-M   'P 1'
#
loop_
_entity.id
_entity.type
_entity.pdbx_description
1 polymer ?
#
loop_
_entity_poly.entity_id
_entity_poly.type
_entity_poly.pdbx_seq_one_letter_code
_entity_poly.pdbx_strand_id
1 'polypeptide(L)'
;MISNDKNLAPGAARRPAGVFRRGAAFLLDNKLLASLGVWLSAALGVVMPLDGTLLWIPAVLSALVAIVAQFFLPVLVGTSPGRWVFGVRVVADDEDAPPSRKQWFIRGACLVAVPVEAIVAAFDSNKRRLGDRLARTRALRVERPWGQLFSRLGLALVGLVLLHALDLFLVSRVSMQTDIYQATEELFAAEATWGESPAGPPELAGAPVRVLVRNDSGAVVVPTRTQKGETLLEIVFKREDGRWKPDSVKALNATPKRGYSFTRISTSSRFTGSVSVGVAALW
;
A
#
# COMPACT_ATOMS: atom_id res chain seq x y z
N MET A 1 8.51 -17.86 20.65
CA MET A 1 9.94 -17.75 21.03
C MET A 1 10.18 -16.39 21.70
N ILE A 2 9.90 -16.30 23.01
CA ILE A 2 10.29 -15.14 23.80
C ILE A 2 11.77 -15.35 24.13
N SER A 3 12.63 -14.54 23.51
CA SER A 3 14.07 -14.50 23.76
C SER A 3 14.30 -14.41 25.27
N ASN A 4 14.81 -15.49 25.88
CA ASN A 4 15.19 -15.54 27.28
C ASN A 4 16.49 -14.72 27.45
N ASP A 5 16.36 -13.39 27.41
CA ASP A 5 17.46 -12.41 27.44
C ASP A 5 18.13 -12.29 28.83
N LYS A 6 18.01 -13.32 29.69
CA LYS A 6 18.76 -13.44 30.95
C LYS A 6 20.27 -13.59 30.73
N ASN A 7 20.72 -13.82 29.50
CA ASN A 7 22.12 -14.08 29.16
C ASN A 7 22.90 -12.85 28.65
N LEU A 8 22.36 -11.63 28.76
CA LEU A 8 23.17 -10.44 28.53
C LEU A 8 24.12 -10.27 29.72
N ALA A 9 25.42 -10.43 29.47
CA ALA A 9 26.45 -10.29 30.49
C ALA A 9 26.28 -8.96 31.25
N PRO A 10 26.19 -8.97 32.60
CA PRO A 10 26.16 -7.75 33.38
C PRO A 10 27.45 -6.95 33.11
N GLY A 11 27.33 -5.76 32.53
CA GLY A 11 28.46 -4.85 32.28
C GLY A 11 28.84 -4.61 30.81
N ALA A 12 28.19 -5.26 29.83
CA ALA A 12 28.41 -4.90 28.42
C ALA A 12 28.04 -3.43 28.18
N ALA A 13 28.94 -2.65 27.56
CA ALA A 13 28.77 -1.22 27.31
C ALA A 13 27.45 -0.95 26.58
N ARG A 14 26.49 -0.35 27.29
CA ARG A 14 25.12 -0.13 26.78
C ARG A 14 25.10 1.10 25.89
N ARG A 15 25.29 0.90 24.60
CA ARG A 15 25.25 2.01 23.62
C ARG A 15 23.80 2.40 23.31
N PRO A 16 23.48 3.71 23.24
CA PRO A 16 22.17 4.15 22.77
C PRO A 16 21.95 3.66 21.33
N ALA A 17 20.72 3.25 21.02
CA ALA A 17 20.36 2.85 19.66
C ALA A 17 20.37 4.10 18.76
N GLY A 18 21.22 4.10 17.74
CA GLY A 18 21.29 5.21 16.78
C GLY A 18 19.97 5.46 16.05
N VAL A 19 19.76 6.71 15.61
CA VAL A 19 18.54 7.17 14.94
C VAL A 19 18.19 6.29 13.74
N PHE A 20 19.17 5.92 12.92
CA PHE A 20 18.96 5.05 11.76
C PHE A 20 18.35 3.70 12.13
N ARG A 21 18.94 3.00 13.12
CA ARG A 21 18.47 1.67 13.57
C ARG A 21 17.05 1.74 14.11
N ARG A 22 16.73 2.83 14.83
CA ARG A 22 15.40 3.09 15.37
C ARG A 22 14.38 3.45 14.28
N GLY A 23 14.81 4.23 13.29
CA GLY A 23 14.00 4.60 12.12
C GLY A 23 13.67 3.39 11.25
N ALA A 24 14.68 2.56 10.94
CA ALA A 24 14.49 1.34 10.17
C ALA A 24 13.56 0.34 10.89
N ALA A 25 13.68 0.20 12.22
CA ALA A 25 12.74 -0.59 13.01
C ALA A 25 11.31 -0.05 12.91
N PHE A 26 11.14 1.27 13.01
CA PHE A 26 9.84 1.92 12.88
C PHE A 26 9.22 1.72 11.49
N LEU A 27 10.01 1.90 10.42
CA LEU A 27 9.56 1.69 9.04
C LEU A 27 9.15 0.23 8.79
N LEU A 28 9.92 -0.74 9.32
CA LEU A 28 9.57 -2.16 9.19
C LEU A 28 8.25 -2.47 9.90
N ASP A 29 8.10 -2.02 11.14
CA ASP A 29 6.85 -2.19 11.90
C ASP A 29 5.67 -1.55 11.16
N ASN A 30 5.84 -0.34 10.64
CA ASN A 30 4.78 0.36 9.92
C ASN A 30 4.39 -0.37 8.62
N LYS A 31 5.35 -0.87 7.84
CA LYS A 31 5.06 -1.66 6.64
C LYS A 31 4.32 -2.96 6.99
N LEU A 32 4.74 -3.68 8.04
CA LEU A 32 4.08 -4.90 8.48
C LEU A 32 2.63 -4.63 8.91
N LEU A 33 2.41 -3.62 9.73
CA LEU A 33 1.09 -3.26 10.25
C LEU A 33 0.16 -2.70 9.16
N ALA A 34 0.67 -1.86 8.27
CA ALA A 34 -0.09 -1.34 7.14
C ALA A 34 -0.57 -2.46 6.22
N SER A 35 0.33 -3.40 5.89
CA SER A 35 -0.04 -4.55 5.06
C SER A 35 -1.08 -5.40 5.79
N LEU A 36 -0.86 -5.74 7.07
CA LEU A 36 -1.84 -6.49 7.87
C LEU A 36 -3.22 -5.81 7.92
N GLY A 37 -3.26 -4.47 7.96
CA GLY A 37 -4.50 -3.71 7.85
C GLY A 37 -5.23 -3.97 6.53
N VAL A 38 -4.52 -3.94 5.40
CA VAL A 38 -5.06 -4.27 4.08
C VAL A 38 -5.60 -5.71 4.05
N TRP A 39 -4.85 -6.66 4.61
CA TRP A 39 -5.26 -8.07 4.73
C TRP A 39 -6.54 -8.25 5.53
N LEU A 40 -6.63 -7.57 6.68
CA LEU A 40 -7.80 -7.66 7.54
C LEU A 40 -9.03 -7.04 6.87
N SER A 41 -8.88 -5.89 6.21
CA SER A 41 -9.96 -5.28 5.43
C SER A 41 -10.45 -6.20 4.32
N ALA A 42 -9.54 -6.82 3.57
CA ALA A 42 -9.88 -7.77 2.53
C ALA A 42 -10.60 -9.02 3.08
N ALA A 43 -10.10 -9.58 4.20
CA ALA A 43 -10.69 -10.76 4.84
C ALA A 43 -12.10 -10.49 5.40
N LEU A 44 -12.38 -9.26 5.84
CA LEU A 44 -13.70 -8.82 6.26
C LEU A 44 -14.64 -8.48 5.09
N GLY A 45 -14.20 -8.70 3.84
CA GLY A 45 -14.99 -8.39 2.65
C GLY A 45 -15.21 -6.90 2.44
N VAL A 46 -14.37 -6.04 3.04
CA VAL A 46 -14.45 -4.59 2.84
C VAL A 46 -13.89 -4.27 1.45
N VAL A 47 -14.76 -4.36 0.44
CA VAL A 47 -14.45 -3.97 -0.93
C VAL A 47 -14.47 -2.45 -1.01
N MET A 48 -13.33 -1.85 -1.33
CA MET A 48 -13.20 -0.41 -1.40
C MET A 48 -13.08 0.02 -2.87
N PRO A 49 -13.97 0.91 -3.35
CA PRO A 49 -13.89 1.41 -4.71
C PRO A 49 -12.57 2.17 -4.90
N LEU A 50 -11.72 1.66 -5.79
CA LEU A 50 -10.41 2.22 -6.12
C LEU A 50 -10.49 3.58 -6.84
N ASP A 51 -11.69 3.97 -7.23
CA ASP A 51 -12.05 5.10 -8.07
C ASP A 51 -12.91 6.15 -7.34
N GLY A 52 -13.26 5.89 -6.07
CA GLY A 52 -14.06 6.80 -5.25
C GLY A 52 -13.28 8.01 -4.72
N THR A 53 -13.92 9.17 -4.65
CA THR A 53 -13.41 10.38 -3.94
C THR A 53 -13.14 10.13 -2.45
N LEU A 54 -13.60 8.99 -1.92
CA LEU A 54 -13.46 8.57 -0.54
C LEU A 54 -12.26 7.64 -0.28
N LEU A 55 -11.36 7.44 -1.26
CA LEU A 55 -10.14 6.63 -1.11
C LEU A 55 -9.23 7.04 0.06
N TRP A 56 -9.31 8.29 0.50
CA TRP A 56 -8.58 8.77 1.67
C TRP A 56 -9.11 8.18 2.98
N ILE A 57 -10.39 7.83 3.09
CA ILE A 57 -10.99 7.24 4.30
C ILE A 57 -10.31 5.90 4.63
N PRO A 58 -10.20 4.94 3.70
CA PRO A 58 -9.39 3.73 3.87
C PRO A 58 -7.96 4.00 4.29
N ALA A 59 -7.28 4.92 3.61
CA ALA A 59 -5.89 5.23 3.92
C ALA A 59 -5.74 5.76 5.36
N VAL A 60 -6.66 6.62 5.79
CA VAL A 60 -6.73 7.14 7.17
C VAL A 60 -7.07 6.02 8.16
N LEU A 61 -8.03 5.14 7.86
CA LEU A 61 -8.37 4.02 8.73
C LEU A 61 -7.21 3.02 8.87
N SER A 62 -6.54 2.67 7.77
CA SER A 62 -5.34 1.82 7.79
C SER A 62 -4.21 2.48 8.57
N ALA A 63 -4.01 3.80 8.42
CA ALA A 63 -3.03 4.55 9.20
C ALA A 63 -3.39 4.57 10.70
N LEU A 64 -4.66 4.76 11.05
CA LEU A 64 -5.13 4.70 12.44
C LEU A 64 -4.93 3.32 13.04
N VAL A 65 -5.27 2.24 12.32
CA VAL A 65 -5.02 0.86 12.75
C VAL A 65 -3.53 0.62 12.93
N ALA A 66 -2.68 1.12 12.04
CA ALA A 66 -1.23 1.00 12.18
C ALA A 66 -0.72 1.75 13.41
N ILE A 67 -1.17 2.98 13.66
CA ILE A 67 -0.81 3.77 14.85
C ILE A 67 -1.25 3.06 16.13
N VAL A 68 -2.50 2.60 16.18
CA VAL A 68 -3.08 1.85 17.31
C VAL A 68 -2.29 0.56 17.54
N ALA A 69 -2.04 -0.23 16.50
CA ALA A 69 -1.26 -1.45 16.64
C ALA A 69 0.18 -1.15 17.09
N GLN A 70 0.80 -0.08 16.60
CA GLN A 70 2.15 0.31 17.02
C GLN A 70 2.21 0.81 18.47
N PHE A 71 1.08 1.30 18.98
CA PHE A 71 0.86 1.65 20.38
C PHE A 71 0.70 0.40 21.26
N PHE A 72 -0.19 -0.51 20.88
CA PHE A 72 -0.60 -1.64 21.72
C PHE A 72 0.31 -2.86 21.61
N LEU A 73 0.87 -3.16 20.44
CA LEU A 73 1.70 -4.35 20.22
C LEU A 73 2.90 -4.39 21.18
N PRO A 74 3.65 -3.28 21.41
CA PRO A 74 4.71 -3.27 22.41
C PRO A 74 4.23 -3.41 23.86
N VAL A 75 3.01 -2.99 24.18
CA VAL A 75 2.42 -3.17 25.52
C VAL A 75 2.15 -4.65 25.80
N LEU A 76 1.71 -5.40 24.78
CA LEU A 76 1.37 -6.82 24.89
C LEU A 76 2.60 -7.73 24.82
N VAL A 77 3.48 -7.48 23.86
CA VAL A 77 4.60 -8.38 23.52
C VAL A 77 5.94 -7.90 24.09
N GLY A 78 6.02 -6.65 24.56
CA GLY A 78 7.25 -6.03 25.07
C GLY A 78 8.27 -5.63 24.00
N THR A 79 8.14 -6.18 22.78
CA THR A 79 8.96 -5.84 21.61
C THR A 79 8.13 -5.90 20.34
N SER A 80 8.58 -5.17 19.31
CA SER A 80 7.99 -5.23 17.96
C SER A 80 8.90 -6.00 17.01
N PRO A 81 8.39 -6.55 15.89
CA PRO A 81 9.19 -7.26 14.90
C PRO A 81 10.38 -6.44 14.39
N GLY A 82 10.17 -5.17 14.05
CA GLY A 82 11.22 -4.21 13.67
C GLY A 82 12.29 -4.06 14.73
N ARG A 83 11.89 -3.86 15.99
CA ARG A 83 12.84 -3.77 17.10
C ARG A 83 13.64 -5.06 17.31
N TRP A 84 13.01 -6.22 17.12
CA TRP A 84 13.69 -7.51 17.20
C TRP A 84 14.71 -7.71 16.07
N VAL A 85 14.34 -7.39 14.82
CA VAL A 85 15.21 -7.46 13.65
C VAL A 85 16.43 -6.56 13.84
N PHE A 86 16.19 -5.31 14.24
CA PHE A 86 17.24 -4.31 14.40
C PHE A 86 17.91 -4.33 15.79
N GLY A 87 17.58 -5.27 16.67
CA GLY A 87 18.18 -5.37 18.00
C GLY A 87 18.08 -4.06 18.79
N VAL A 88 16.89 -3.46 18.81
CA VAL A 88 16.56 -2.27 19.60
C VAL A 88 15.74 -2.72 20.79
N ARG A 89 16.23 -2.44 22.00
CA ARG A 89 15.47 -2.69 23.23
C ARG A 89 15.11 -1.36 23.86
N VAL A 90 13.91 -1.28 24.41
CA VAL A 90 13.51 -0.15 25.24
C VAL A 90 13.58 -0.60 26.69
N VAL A 91 14.16 0.24 27.54
CA VAL A 91 14.23 0.01 29.00
C VAL A 91 13.84 1.28 29.74
N ALA A 92 13.40 1.13 30.98
CA ALA A 92 13.27 2.23 31.93
C ALA A 92 14.66 2.83 32.22
N ASP A 93 14.72 4.15 32.42
CA ASP A 93 15.98 4.85 32.71
C ASP A 93 16.61 4.41 34.04
N ASP A 94 15.77 4.07 35.03
CA ASP A 94 16.18 3.93 36.43
C ASP A 94 16.73 2.52 36.75
N GLU A 95 16.14 1.47 36.16
CA GLU A 95 16.38 0.08 36.60
C GLU A 95 16.87 -0.84 35.47
N ASP A 96 17.04 -0.32 34.25
CA ASP A 96 17.31 -1.14 33.05
C ASP A 96 16.29 -2.28 32.83
N ALA A 97 15.15 -2.18 33.51
CA ALA A 97 14.02 -3.08 33.45
C ALA A 97 13.17 -2.79 32.20
N PRO A 98 12.32 -3.74 31.78
CA PRO A 98 11.28 -3.48 30.79
C PRO A 98 10.42 -2.27 31.23
N PRO A 99 10.03 -1.37 30.32
CA PRO A 99 9.19 -0.24 30.67
C PRO A 99 7.85 -0.71 31.23
N SER A 100 7.32 0.02 32.21
CA SER A 100 5.97 -0.19 32.73
C SER A 100 4.92 0.11 31.65
N ARG A 101 3.69 -0.40 31.84
CA ARG A 101 2.57 -0.13 30.92
C ARG A 101 2.31 1.37 30.73
N LYS A 102 2.44 2.16 31.81
CA LYS A 102 2.29 3.64 31.75
C LYS A 102 3.37 4.29 30.88
N GLN A 103 4.61 3.82 30.99
CA GLN A 103 5.71 4.32 30.16
C GLN A 103 5.50 3.97 28.69
N TRP A 104 5.04 2.76 28.39
CA TRP A 104 4.66 2.39 27.02
C TRP A 104 3.54 3.27 26.47
N PHE A 105 2.51 3.53 27.29
CA PHE A 105 1.38 4.41 26.93
C PHE A 105 1.87 5.83 26.56
N ILE A 106 2.68 6.46 27.42
CA ILE A 106 3.20 7.82 27.19
C ILE A 106 4.07 7.86 25.92
N ARG A 107 4.96 6.89 25.73
CA ARG A 107 5.78 6.78 24.52
C ARG A 107 4.92 6.65 23.26
N GLY A 108 3.90 5.82 23.32
CA GLY A 108 2.99 5.58 22.22
C GLY A 108 2.18 6.82 21.85
N ALA A 109 1.72 7.59 22.84
CA ALA A 109 0.95 8.81 22.60
C ALA A 109 1.77 9.88 21.84
N CYS A 110 3.07 9.94 22.11
CA CYS A 110 3.99 10.87 21.43
C CYS A 110 4.23 10.49 19.95
N LEU A 111 3.92 9.25 19.52
CA LEU A 111 4.05 8.85 18.12
C LEU A 111 3.07 9.57 17.19
N VAL A 112 2.01 10.21 17.70
CA VAL A 112 1.14 11.07 16.88
C VAL A 112 1.94 12.23 16.25
N ALA A 113 2.99 12.70 16.93
CA ALA A 113 3.86 13.77 16.47
C ALA A 113 5.18 13.22 15.88
N VAL A 114 5.12 12.24 14.96
CA VAL A 114 6.32 11.62 14.33
C VAL A 114 7.35 12.63 13.84
N PRO A 115 6.98 13.73 13.14
CA PRO A 115 7.98 14.69 12.66
C PRO A 115 8.75 15.36 13.81
N VAL A 116 8.04 15.73 14.88
CA VAL A 116 8.62 16.34 16.08
C VAL A 116 9.53 15.33 16.79
N GLU A 117 9.08 14.07 16.94
CA GLU A 117 9.87 12.98 17.49
C GLU A 117 11.20 12.77 16.73
N ALA A 118 11.16 12.82 15.40
CA ALA A 118 12.34 12.64 14.55
C ALA A 118 13.34 13.78 14.72
N ILE A 119 12.88 15.03 14.76
CA ILE A 119 13.71 16.20 15.01
C ILE A 119 14.38 16.09 16.39
N VAL A 120 13.59 15.86 17.44
CA VAL A 120 14.12 15.74 18.81
C VAL A 120 15.19 14.64 18.90
N ALA A 121 14.96 13.48 18.28
CA ALA A 121 15.92 12.38 18.29
C ALA A 121 17.21 12.66 17.50
N ALA A 122 17.14 13.46 16.44
CA ALA A 122 18.32 13.84 15.67
C ALA A 122 19.27 14.71 16.50
N PHE A 123 18.72 15.69 17.23
CA PHE A 123 19.48 16.68 18.00
C PHE A 123 19.83 16.24 19.44
N ASP A 124 19.16 15.25 20.00
CA ASP A 124 19.49 14.73 21.33
C ASP A 124 20.85 13.99 21.32
N SER A 125 21.72 14.30 22.29
CA SER A 125 23.04 13.66 22.44
C SER A 125 22.91 12.17 22.78
N ASN A 126 21.90 11.81 23.57
CA ASN A 126 21.55 10.44 23.93
C ASN A 126 20.62 9.75 22.91
N LYS A 127 20.34 10.41 21.79
CA LYS A 127 19.43 9.98 20.71
C LYS A 127 18.03 9.60 21.21
N ARG A 128 17.58 10.23 22.30
CA ARG A 128 16.23 10.09 22.89
C ARG A 128 15.21 10.91 22.10
N ARG A 129 14.03 10.33 21.89
CA ARG A 129 12.85 11.01 21.35
C ARG A 129 12.11 11.77 22.46
N LEU A 130 11.12 12.58 22.08
CA LEU A 130 10.25 13.26 23.03
C LEU A 130 9.54 12.27 23.99
N GLY A 131 8.94 11.22 23.44
CA GLY A 131 8.27 10.18 24.22
C GLY A 131 9.21 9.35 25.09
N ASP A 132 10.49 9.18 24.68
CA ASP A 132 11.51 8.57 25.53
C ASP A 132 11.75 9.41 26.78
N ARG A 133 11.91 10.73 26.61
CA ARG A 133 12.15 11.70 27.69
C ARG A 133 10.96 11.78 28.63
N LEU A 134 9.74 11.93 28.10
CA LEU A 134 8.52 12.05 28.90
C LEU A 134 8.23 10.76 29.69
N ALA A 135 8.50 9.60 29.11
CA ALA A 135 8.30 8.32 29.77
C ALA A 135 9.47 7.87 30.65
N ARG A 136 10.57 8.64 30.74
CA ARG A 136 11.81 8.23 31.44
C ARG A 136 12.32 6.86 30.98
N THR A 137 12.49 6.73 29.68
CA THR A 137 12.93 5.49 29.04
C THR A 137 14.03 5.76 28.03
N ARG A 138 14.80 4.72 27.71
CA ARG A 138 15.89 4.80 26.73
C ARG A 138 15.85 3.61 25.78
N ALA A 139 16.20 3.88 24.52
CA ALA A 139 16.36 2.86 23.51
C ALA A 139 17.84 2.43 23.44
N LEU A 140 18.12 1.20 23.83
CA LEU A 140 19.44 0.62 23.84
C LEU A 140 19.65 -0.30 22.65
N ARG A 141 20.89 -0.34 22.17
CA ARG A 141 21.34 -1.32 21.20
C ARG A 141 21.61 -2.64 21.93
N VAL A 142 20.98 -3.73 21.48
CA VAL A 142 21.38 -5.07 21.88
C VAL A 142 22.50 -5.51 20.94
N GLU A 143 23.71 -5.66 21.48
CA GLU A 143 24.82 -6.24 20.75
C GLU A 143 24.62 -7.75 20.62
N ARG A 144 24.74 -8.25 19.38
CA ARG A 144 24.58 -9.66 19.03
C ARG A 144 25.63 -10.02 17.98
N PRO A 145 26.06 -11.28 17.89
CA PRO A 145 27.02 -11.73 16.89
C PRO A 145 26.55 -11.37 15.48
N TRP A 146 27.48 -10.98 14.61
CA TRP A 146 27.18 -10.55 13.23
C TRP A 146 26.38 -11.58 12.43
N GLY A 147 26.66 -12.88 12.60
CA GLY A 147 25.90 -13.95 11.94
C GLY A 147 24.40 -13.91 12.26
N GLN A 148 24.03 -13.64 13.51
CA GLN A 148 22.61 -13.54 13.91
C GLN A 148 21.92 -12.30 13.33
N LEU A 149 22.66 -11.22 13.09
CA LEU A 149 22.10 -10.02 12.45
C LEU A 149 21.72 -10.31 11.00
N PHE A 150 22.61 -10.97 10.24
CA PHE A 150 22.33 -11.33 8.84
C PHE A 150 21.16 -12.30 8.71
N SER A 151 21.06 -13.32 9.58
CA SER A 151 19.91 -14.23 9.54
C SER A 151 18.58 -13.50 9.77
N ARG A 152 18.55 -12.51 10.66
CA ARG A 152 17.32 -11.72 10.90
C ARG A 152 17.00 -10.76 9.79
N LEU A 153 18.00 -10.08 9.24
CA LEU A 153 17.81 -9.20 8.09
C LEU A 153 17.35 -10.00 6.87
N GLY A 154 17.95 -11.18 6.64
CA GLY A 154 17.54 -12.12 5.60
C GLY A 154 16.09 -12.58 5.80
N LEU A 155 15.73 -13.04 7.02
CA LEU A 155 14.36 -13.43 7.33
C LEU A 155 13.36 -12.27 7.17
N ALA A 156 13.74 -11.07 7.62
CA ALA A 156 12.91 -9.88 7.46
C ALA A 156 12.73 -9.50 5.99
N LEU A 157 13.79 -9.59 5.18
CA LEU A 157 13.74 -9.30 3.75
C LEU A 157 12.87 -10.32 3.01
N VAL A 158 13.04 -11.62 3.27
CA VAL A 158 12.18 -12.68 2.72
C VAL A 158 10.72 -12.43 3.11
N GLY A 159 10.46 -12.14 4.39
CA GLY A 159 9.12 -11.81 4.87
C GLY A 159 8.54 -10.57 4.16
N LEU A 160 9.33 -9.52 3.94
CA LEU A 160 8.91 -8.32 3.21
C LEU A 160 8.61 -8.60 1.74
N VAL A 161 9.44 -9.39 1.06
CA VAL A 161 9.22 -9.77 -0.34
C VAL A 161 7.93 -10.57 -0.48
N LEU A 162 7.74 -11.57 0.39
CA LEU A 162 6.51 -12.37 0.41
C LEU A 162 5.29 -11.50 0.69
N LEU A 163 5.35 -10.65 1.72
CA LEU A 163 4.25 -9.74 2.05
C LEU A 163 3.94 -8.78 0.90
N HIS A 164 4.96 -8.24 0.24
CA HIS A 164 4.77 -7.35 -0.90
C HIS A 164 4.15 -8.06 -2.12
N ALA A 165 4.63 -9.26 -2.45
CA ALA A 165 4.04 -10.09 -3.51
C ALA A 165 2.56 -10.39 -3.21
N LEU A 166 2.27 -10.65 -1.94
CA LEU A 166 0.93 -10.90 -1.47
C LEU A 166 0.05 -9.64 -1.59
N ASP A 167 0.56 -8.46 -1.20
CA ASP A 167 -0.15 -7.18 -1.35
C ASP A 167 -0.48 -6.90 -2.83
N LEU A 168 0.48 -7.13 -3.73
CA LEU A 168 0.27 -7.00 -5.17
C LEU A 168 -0.80 -7.97 -5.69
N PHE A 169 -0.81 -9.20 -5.17
CA PHE A 169 -1.86 -10.16 -5.49
C PHE A 169 -3.24 -9.67 -5.06
N LEU A 170 -3.39 -9.12 -3.84
CA LEU A 170 -4.67 -8.53 -3.41
C LEU A 170 -5.08 -7.36 -4.28
N VAL A 171 -4.17 -6.41 -4.52
CA VAL A 171 -4.46 -5.25 -5.36
C VAL A 171 -4.92 -5.68 -6.75
N SER A 172 -4.29 -6.71 -7.33
CA SER A 172 -4.72 -7.30 -8.60
C SER A 172 -6.13 -7.91 -8.53
N ARG A 173 -6.48 -8.63 -7.46
CA ARG A 173 -7.82 -9.22 -7.29
C ARG A 173 -8.89 -8.17 -7.08
N VAL A 174 -8.59 -7.13 -6.30
CA VAL A 174 -9.51 -6.00 -6.08
C VAL A 174 -9.65 -5.17 -7.36
N SER A 175 -8.57 -4.96 -8.13
CA SER A 175 -8.66 -4.22 -9.39
C SER A 175 -9.55 -4.92 -10.43
N MET A 176 -9.56 -6.26 -10.44
CA MET A 176 -10.46 -7.04 -11.32
C MET A 176 -11.95 -6.88 -10.97
N GLN A 177 -12.28 -6.40 -9.76
CA GLN A 177 -13.65 -6.15 -9.33
C GLN A 177 -14.10 -4.70 -9.60
N THR A 178 -13.22 -3.84 -10.11
CA THR A 178 -13.58 -2.46 -10.42
C THR A 178 -14.53 -2.41 -11.61
N ASP A 179 -15.45 -1.44 -11.59
CA ASP A 179 -16.37 -1.19 -12.70
C ASP A 179 -15.60 -0.90 -14.00
N ILE A 180 -14.44 -0.25 -13.90
CA ILE A 180 -13.51 0.00 -15.01
C ILE A 180 -13.05 -1.31 -15.68
N TYR A 181 -12.62 -2.28 -14.87
CA TYR A 181 -12.16 -3.58 -15.38
C TYR A 181 -13.32 -4.33 -16.05
N GLN A 182 -14.48 -4.37 -15.40
CA GLN A 182 -15.67 -5.06 -15.90
C GLN A 182 -16.22 -4.46 -17.20
N ALA A 183 -16.38 -3.14 -17.27
CA ALA A 183 -16.84 -2.45 -18.48
C ALA A 183 -15.87 -2.67 -19.65
N THR A 184 -14.57 -2.76 -19.37
CA THR A 184 -13.58 -3.02 -20.41
C THR A 184 -13.62 -4.46 -20.91
N GLU A 185 -13.75 -5.45 -20.01
CA GLU A 185 -13.97 -6.85 -20.41
C GLU A 185 -15.25 -7.01 -21.24
N GLU A 186 -16.34 -6.34 -20.85
CA GLU A 186 -17.61 -6.38 -21.60
C GLU A 186 -17.50 -5.67 -22.95
N LEU A 187 -16.72 -4.60 -23.08
CA LEU A 187 -16.40 -4.00 -24.38
C LEU A 187 -15.71 -5.01 -25.31
N PHE A 188 -14.67 -5.70 -24.84
CA PHE A 188 -13.95 -6.68 -25.65
C PHE A 188 -14.81 -7.93 -25.95
N ALA A 189 -15.68 -8.33 -25.03
CA ALA A 189 -16.66 -9.39 -25.30
C ALA A 189 -17.69 -8.96 -26.34
N ALA A 190 -18.08 -7.67 -26.35
CA ALA A 190 -19.01 -7.11 -27.32
C ALA A 190 -18.35 -6.88 -28.70
N GLU A 191 -17.05 -6.58 -28.78
CA GLU A 191 -16.33 -6.50 -30.05
C GLU A 191 -16.51 -7.78 -30.89
N ALA A 192 -16.59 -8.95 -30.25
CA ALA A 192 -16.88 -10.22 -30.89
C ALA A 192 -18.29 -10.31 -31.53
N THR A 193 -19.23 -9.46 -31.11
CA THR A 193 -20.63 -9.42 -31.61
C THR A 193 -20.94 -8.21 -32.49
N TRP A 194 -20.04 -7.22 -32.63
CA TRP A 194 -20.28 -5.98 -33.40
C TRP A 194 -20.20 -6.14 -34.92
N GLY A 195 -20.14 -7.38 -35.43
CA GLY A 195 -20.05 -7.73 -36.85
C GLY A 195 -21.21 -7.27 -37.74
N GLU A 196 -22.25 -6.62 -37.20
CA GLU A 196 -23.46 -6.22 -37.94
C GLU A 196 -23.75 -4.71 -37.94
N SER A 197 -22.84 -3.86 -37.46
CA SER A 197 -23.03 -2.40 -37.53
C SER A 197 -22.85 -1.87 -38.97
N PRO A 198 -23.75 -1.00 -39.48
CA PRO A 198 -23.66 -0.45 -40.84
C PRO A 198 -22.42 0.43 -41.10
N ALA A 199 -21.68 0.80 -40.06
CA ALA A 199 -20.38 1.48 -40.16
C ALA A 199 -19.17 0.53 -40.29
N GLY A 200 -19.40 -0.79 -40.27
CA GLY A 200 -18.36 -1.80 -40.10
C GLY A 200 -17.91 -1.93 -38.63
N PRO A 201 -17.33 -3.07 -38.22
CA PRO A 201 -16.78 -3.20 -36.88
C PRO A 201 -15.61 -2.21 -36.72
N PRO A 202 -15.57 -1.39 -35.65
CA PRO A 202 -14.41 -0.59 -35.37
C PRO A 202 -13.23 -1.52 -35.11
N GLU A 203 -12.25 -1.53 -36.01
CA GLU A 203 -11.02 -2.27 -35.80
C GLU A 203 -10.25 -1.51 -34.71
N LEU A 204 -10.11 -2.12 -33.52
CA LEU A 204 -9.29 -1.54 -32.47
C LEU A 204 -7.89 -1.29 -33.01
N ALA A 205 -7.36 -0.08 -32.77
CA ALA A 205 -6.16 0.42 -33.42
C ALA A 205 -4.88 -0.26 -32.87
N GLY A 206 -4.74 -1.57 -33.08
CA GLY A 206 -3.60 -2.39 -32.65
C GLY A 206 -3.42 -2.47 -31.13
N ALA A 207 -2.81 -3.56 -30.67
CA ALA A 207 -2.33 -3.62 -29.29
C ALA A 207 -1.02 -2.80 -29.16
N PRO A 208 -0.80 -2.05 -28.07
CA PRO A 208 -1.67 -1.88 -26.90
C PRO A 208 -2.69 -0.74 -27.05
N VAL A 209 -3.96 -1.03 -26.74
CA VAL A 209 -5.05 -0.05 -26.76
C VAL A 209 -5.04 0.74 -25.44
N ARG A 210 -4.95 2.07 -25.54
CA ARG A 210 -5.09 2.95 -24.38
C ARG A 210 -6.57 3.27 -24.20
N VAL A 211 -7.16 2.73 -23.14
CA VAL A 211 -8.57 2.94 -22.80
C VAL A 211 -8.64 4.05 -21.76
N LEU A 212 -9.38 5.13 -22.04
CA LEU A 212 -9.64 6.18 -21.06
C LEU A 212 -11.00 5.94 -20.44
N VAL A 213 -11.11 5.96 -19.12
CA VAL A 213 -12.41 5.79 -18.45
C VAL A 213 -12.76 7.05 -17.68
N ARG A 214 -13.98 7.52 -17.89
CA ARG A 214 -14.57 8.64 -17.20
C ARG A 214 -15.29 8.12 -15.95
N ASN A 215 -14.70 8.38 -14.78
CA ASN A 215 -15.14 7.79 -13.51
C ASN A 215 -16.57 8.20 -13.09
N ASP A 216 -17.10 9.31 -13.61
CA ASP A 216 -18.42 9.85 -13.26
C ASP A 216 -19.57 9.25 -14.09
N SER A 217 -19.29 8.74 -15.29
CA SER A 217 -20.34 8.33 -16.23
C SER A 217 -20.17 6.90 -16.78
N GLY A 218 -19.15 6.15 -16.36
CA GLY A 218 -18.84 4.85 -16.95
C GLY A 218 -18.46 4.94 -18.44
N ALA A 219 -18.07 6.12 -18.93
CA ALA A 219 -17.71 6.30 -20.33
C ALA A 219 -16.30 5.80 -20.58
N VAL A 220 -16.13 4.97 -21.61
CA VAL A 220 -14.89 4.35 -22.02
C VAL A 220 -14.51 4.92 -23.39
N VAL A 221 -13.43 5.67 -23.47
CA VAL A 221 -12.89 6.19 -24.73
C VAL A 221 -11.82 5.25 -25.25
N VAL A 222 -12.00 4.82 -26.49
CA VAL A 222 -11.14 3.84 -27.15
C VAL A 222 -10.66 4.39 -28.49
N PRO A 223 -9.36 4.35 -28.77
CA PRO A 223 -8.85 4.66 -30.09
C PRO A 223 -9.25 3.55 -31.07
N THR A 224 -9.89 3.96 -32.16
CA THR A 224 -10.32 3.06 -33.23
C THR A 224 -9.69 3.50 -34.54
N ARG A 225 -9.43 2.54 -35.43
CA ARG A 225 -9.00 2.84 -36.78
C ARG A 225 -10.20 2.72 -37.71
N THR A 226 -10.47 3.79 -38.44
CA THR A 226 -11.47 3.79 -39.51
C THR A 226 -10.76 3.87 -40.86
N GLN A 227 -11.47 3.59 -41.95
CA GLN A 227 -10.94 3.78 -43.31
C GLN A 227 -10.49 5.23 -43.57
N LYS A 228 -11.02 6.20 -42.81
CA LYS A 228 -10.69 7.64 -42.92
C LYS A 228 -9.53 8.07 -42.02
N GLY A 229 -8.91 7.15 -41.30
CA GLY A 229 -7.82 7.41 -40.34
C GLY A 229 -8.17 7.02 -38.91
N GLU A 230 -7.29 7.37 -37.98
CA GLU A 230 -7.50 7.13 -36.54
C GLU A 230 -8.55 8.10 -35.99
N THR A 231 -9.55 7.56 -35.30
CA THR A 231 -10.61 8.32 -34.64
C THR A 231 -10.80 7.78 -33.23
N LEU A 232 -10.97 8.69 -32.26
CA LEU A 232 -11.28 8.32 -30.89
C LEU A 232 -12.79 8.13 -30.77
N LEU A 233 -13.24 6.97 -30.30
CA LEU A 233 -14.65 6.74 -29.97
C LEU A 233 -14.83 6.79 -28.46
N GLU A 234 -15.72 7.66 -28.00
CA GLU A 234 -16.25 7.63 -26.64
C GLU A 234 -17.48 6.72 -26.63
N ILE A 235 -17.35 5.58 -25.95
CA ILE A 235 -18.43 4.62 -25.75
C ILE A 235 -18.91 4.80 -24.31
N VAL A 236 -20.11 5.36 -24.15
CA VAL A 236 -20.72 5.51 -22.83
C VAL A 236 -21.34 4.18 -22.44
N PHE A 237 -20.92 3.61 -21.31
CA PHE A 237 -21.56 2.42 -20.77
C PHE A 237 -22.57 2.81 -19.70
N LYS A 238 -23.69 2.09 -19.69
CA LYS A 238 -24.70 2.19 -18.65
C LYS A 238 -24.88 0.82 -18.00
N ARG A 239 -25.04 0.83 -16.68
CA ARG A 239 -25.30 -0.40 -15.92
C ARG A 239 -26.78 -0.76 -16.02
N GLU A 240 -27.07 -1.90 -16.64
CA GLU A 240 -28.41 -2.48 -16.75
C GLU A 240 -28.38 -3.93 -16.25
N ASP A 241 -29.27 -4.28 -15.33
CA ASP A 241 -29.34 -5.63 -14.73
C ASP A 241 -28.01 -6.13 -14.14
N GLY A 242 -27.20 -5.19 -13.63
CA GLY A 242 -25.90 -5.49 -13.03
C GLY A 242 -24.75 -5.68 -14.03
N ARG A 243 -25.00 -5.57 -15.34
CA ARG A 243 -23.99 -5.63 -16.42
C ARG A 243 -23.79 -4.27 -17.06
N TRP A 244 -22.60 -3.98 -17.57
CA TRP A 244 -22.37 -2.79 -18.39
C TRP A 244 -22.76 -3.08 -19.83
N LYS A 245 -23.64 -2.24 -20.37
CA LYS A 245 -24.01 -2.27 -21.78
C LYS A 245 -23.60 -0.96 -22.43
N PRO A 246 -23.15 -0.98 -23.69
CA PRO A 246 -22.94 0.25 -24.45
C PRO A 246 -24.29 0.96 -24.63
N ASP A 247 -24.37 2.22 -24.22
CA ASP A 247 -25.56 3.08 -24.30
C ASP A 247 -25.46 4.03 -25.50
N SER A 248 -24.30 4.66 -25.68
CA SER A 248 -24.06 5.54 -26.83
C SER A 248 -22.60 5.51 -27.29
N VAL A 249 -22.39 5.78 -28.58
CA VAL A 249 -21.06 5.89 -29.20
C VAL A 249 -20.94 7.27 -29.84
N LYS A 250 -19.89 8.01 -29.48
CA LYS A 250 -19.62 9.35 -30.00
C LYS A 250 -18.19 9.45 -30.52
N ALA A 251 -18.03 9.94 -31.75
CA ALA A 251 -16.71 10.27 -32.26
C ALA A 251 -16.15 11.53 -31.56
N LEU A 252 -14.91 11.46 -31.11
CA LEU A 252 -14.17 12.55 -30.51
C LEU A 252 -13.09 13.05 -31.48
N ASN A 253 -13.02 14.38 -31.63
CA ASN A 253 -12.01 15.04 -32.46
C ASN A 253 -10.64 15.16 -31.77
N ALA A 254 -10.58 14.99 -30.44
CA ALA A 254 -9.35 15.09 -29.65
C ALA A 254 -9.44 14.29 -28.35
N THR A 255 -8.29 13.91 -27.80
CA THR A 255 -8.20 13.24 -26.51
C THR A 255 -8.71 14.15 -25.39
N PRO A 256 -9.69 13.73 -24.59
CA PRO A 256 -10.19 14.55 -23.50
C PRO A 256 -9.10 14.72 -22.42
N LYS A 257 -8.95 15.95 -21.93
CA LYS A 257 -7.84 16.34 -21.03
C LYS A 257 -8.17 16.34 -19.53
N ARG A 258 -9.45 16.25 -19.14
CA ARG A 258 -9.89 16.35 -17.73
C ARG A 258 -10.98 15.33 -17.43
N GLY A 259 -10.93 14.72 -16.24
CA GLY A 259 -11.97 13.80 -15.74
C GLY A 259 -11.83 12.34 -16.19
N TYR A 260 -10.74 11.97 -16.87
CA TYR A 260 -10.51 10.61 -17.33
C TYR A 260 -9.30 10.00 -16.60
N SER A 261 -9.48 8.78 -16.11
CA SER A 261 -8.39 7.87 -15.77
C SER A 261 -7.97 7.11 -17.05
N PHE A 262 -6.74 6.60 -17.12
CA PHE A 262 -6.33 5.77 -18.26
C PHE A 262 -5.89 4.40 -17.77
N THR A 263 -6.33 3.38 -18.49
CA THR A 263 -5.88 2.01 -18.33
C THR A 263 -5.19 1.62 -19.63
N ARG A 264 -3.97 1.12 -19.52
CA ARG A 264 -3.26 0.57 -20.67
C ARG A 264 -3.48 -0.93 -20.66
N ILE A 265 -4.09 -1.44 -21.73
CA ILE A 265 -4.34 -2.86 -21.89
C ILE A 265 -3.46 -3.35 -23.03
N SER A 266 -2.59 -4.29 -22.69
CA SER A 266 -1.76 -4.98 -23.67
C SER A 266 -2.41 -6.32 -23.98
N THR A 267 -3.15 -6.40 -25.08
CA THR A 267 -3.62 -7.66 -25.63
C THR A 267 -2.45 -8.35 -26.33
N SER A 268 -1.70 -9.18 -25.61
CA SER A 268 -0.79 -10.12 -26.27
C SER A 268 -1.65 -11.28 -26.80
N SER A 269 -1.58 -11.54 -28.10
CA SER A 269 -2.51 -12.40 -28.86
C SER A 269 -2.44 -13.89 -28.52
N ARG A 270 -1.71 -14.29 -27.48
CA ARG A 270 -1.64 -15.69 -27.01
C ARG A 270 -1.55 -15.73 -25.49
N PHE A 271 -2.69 -16.05 -24.88
CA PHE A 271 -2.91 -16.39 -23.46
C PHE A 271 -2.55 -15.29 -22.45
N THR A 272 -3.56 -14.89 -21.67
CA THR A 272 -3.51 -13.95 -20.53
C THR A 272 -3.20 -12.49 -20.91
N GLY A 273 -4.25 -11.71 -21.18
CA GLY A 273 -4.13 -10.25 -21.21
C GLY A 273 -3.72 -9.74 -19.84
N SER A 274 -2.63 -8.95 -19.78
CA SER A 274 -2.25 -8.24 -18.56
C SER A 274 -2.80 -6.82 -18.64
N VAL A 275 -3.74 -6.48 -17.75
CA VAL A 275 -4.21 -5.10 -17.56
C VAL A 275 -3.26 -4.41 -16.58
N SER A 276 -2.56 -3.38 -17.03
CA SER A 276 -1.77 -2.51 -16.17
C SER A 276 -2.55 -1.22 -15.91
N VAL A 277 -3.01 -1.02 -14.68
CA VAL A 277 -3.64 0.22 -14.24
C VAL A 277 -2.54 1.20 -13.85
N GLY A 278 -2.41 2.31 -14.57
CA GLY A 278 -1.49 3.40 -14.25
C GLY A 278 -2.28 4.65 -13.88
N VAL A 279 -2.12 5.16 -12.67
CA VAL A 279 -2.67 6.47 -12.29
C VAL A 279 -1.62 7.52 -12.67
N ALA A 280 -1.79 8.27 -13.76
CA ALA A 280 -1.07 9.56 -13.83
C ALA A 280 -1.84 10.56 -12.99
N ALA A 281 -1.22 11.02 -11.91
CA ALA A 281 -1.52 12.32 -11.37
C ALA A 281 -1.07 13.35 -12.42
N LEU A 282 -1.98 13.69 -13.34
CA LEU A 282 -1.85 14.90 -14.14
C LEU A 282 -2.27 16.06 -13.23
N TRP A 283 -1.29 16.63 -12.53
CA TRP A 283 -1.37 18.01 -12.05
C TRP A 283 -1.20 18.96 -13.24
#